data_AF-A0AAD4UX24-F1
#
_entry.id   AF-A0AAD4UX24-F1
#
_cell.length_a   1.000
_cell.length_b   1.000
_cell.length_c   1.000
_cell.angle_alpha   90.00
_cell.angle_beta   90.00
_cell.angle_gamma   90.00
#
_symmetry.space_group_name_H-M   'P 1'
#
loop_
_entity.id
_entity.type
_entity.pdbx_description
1 polymer ?
#
loop_
_entity_poly.entity_id
_entity_poly.type
_entity_poly.pdbx_seq_one_letter_code
_entity_poly.pdbx_strand_id
1 'polypeptide(L)' 'MKDLGPVHYFLGMEILRTPNGLSLTQSKYIKDLLTRRKMQDAKHISSPVASGRRLSLHDGAPLDDPSEYRSVVGAL' A
#
# COMPACT_ATOMS: atom_id res chain seq x y z
N MET A 1 -22.70 26.49 11.37
CA MET A 1 -21.58 25.60 10.97
C MET A 1 -21.89 24.23 11.55
N LYS A 2 -22.10 23.20 10.72
CA LYS A 2 -22.43 21.85 11.20
C LYS A 2 -21.13 21.16 11.62
N ASP A 3 -21.05 20.75 12.89
CA ASP A 3 -20.01 19.84 13.32
C ASP A 3 -20.36 18.43 12.83
N LEU A 4 -19.49 17.84 12.01
CA LEU A 4 -19.64 16.48 11.49
C LEU A 4 -18.97 15.45 12.42
N GLY A 5 -18.46 15.91 13.56
CA GLY A 5 -17.69 15.08 14.47
C GLY A 5 -16.29 14.75 13.93
N PRO A 6 -15.62 13.79 14.57
CA PRO A 6 -14.24 13.45 14.23
C PRO A 6 -14.08 12.95 12.79
N VAL A 7 -13.18 13.58 12.02
CA VAL A 7 -12.81 13.09 10.68
C VAL A 7 -12.13 11.73 10.79
N HIS A 8 -12.64 10.75 10.03
CA HIS A 8 -12.11 9.38 9.94
C HIS A 8 -11.33 9.11 8.65
N TYR A 9 -11.59 9.87 7.58
CA TYR A 9 -10.91 9.76 6.30
C TYR A 9 -10.60 11.15 5.74
N PHE A 10 -9.42 11.31 5.16
CA PHE A 10 -9.02 12.51 4.44
C PHE A 10 -8.30 12.12 3.15
N LEU A 11 -8.77 12.63 2.00
CA LEU A 11 -8.26 12.27 0.67
C LEU A 11 -8.17 10.75 0.42
N GLY A 12 -9.10 9.97 0.99
CA GLY A 12 -9.11 8.51 0.87
C GLY A 12 -8.15 7.78 1.81
N MET A 13 -7.38 8.48 2.63
CA MET A 13 -6.55 7.89 3.69
C MET A 13 -7.28 7.90 5.03
N GLU A 14 -7.07 6.86 5.83
CA GLU A 14 -7.66 6.74 7.16
C GLU A 14 -6.91 7.64 8.15
N ILE A 15 -7.66 8.30 9.02
CA ILE A 15 -7.14 9.08 10.14
C ILE A 15 -7.33 8.28 11.43
N LEU A 16 -6.22 7.91 12.05
CA LEU A 16 -6.16 7.35 13.40
C LEU A 16 -5.85 8.47 14.39
N ARG A 17 -6.73 8.64 15.38
CA ARG A 17 -6.53 9.59 16.48
C ARG A 17 -5.81 8.88 17.61
N THR A 18 -4.65 9.40 18.00
CA THR A 18 -3.87 8.91 19.13
C THR A 18 -3.71 10.03 20.16
N PRO A 19 -3.39 9.73 21.43
CA PRO A 19 -3.09 10.76 22.43
C PRO A 19 -1.96 11.72 22.01
N ASN A 20 -1.06 11.26 21.13
CA ASN A 20 0.08 12.02 20.63
C ASN A 20 -0.22 12.80 19.33
N GLY A 21 -1.45 12.73 18.80
CA GLY A 21 -1.86 13.42 17.60
C GLY A 21 -2.58 12.53 16.57
N LEU A 22 -2.58 12.98 15.31
CA LEU A 22 -3.20 12.28 14.19
C LEU A 22 -2.17 11.47 13.42
N SER A 23 -2.49 10.21 13.13
CA SER A 23 -1.71 9.36 12.24
C SER A 23 -2.54 9.05 11.00
N LEU A 24 -1.92 9.19 9.83
CA LEU A 24 -2.52 8.81 8.56
C LEU A 24 -2.12 7.38 8.21
N THR A 25 -3.07 6.57 7.78
CA THR A 25 -2.81 5.18 7.41
C THR A 25 -3.61 4.76 6.17
N GLN A 26 -3.09 3.76 5.46
CA GLN A 26 -3.78 3.07 4.36
C GLN A 26 -4.01 1.59 4.70
N SER A 27 -4.02 1.24 5.99
CA SER A 27 -4.07 -0.15 6.46
C SER A 27 -5.27 -0.92 5.90
N LYS A 28 -6.46 -0.32 5.82
CA LYS A 28 -7.65 -0.94 5.23
C LYS A 28 -7.45 -1.17 3.74
N TYR A 29 -6.96 -0.15 3.03
CA TYR A 29 -6.71 -0.24 1.59
C TYR A 29 -5.72 -1.36 1.26
N ILE A 30 -4.61 -1.45 1.99
CA ILE A 30 -3.62 -2.51 1.83
C ILE A 30 -4.24 -3.90 2.11
N LYS A 31 -5.03 -4.04 3.19
CA LYS A 31 -5.73 -5.31 3.49
C LYS A 31 -6.71 -5.72 2.38
N ASP A 32 -7.47 -4.76 1.86
CA ASP A 32 -8.41 -5.00 0.76
C ASP A 32 -7.66 -5.41 -0.52
N LEU A 33 -6.53 -4.76 -0.82
CA LEU A 33 -5.68 -5.11 -1.96
C LEU A 33 -5.13 -6.53 -1.84
N LEU A 34 -4.58 -6.89 -0.69
CA LEU A 34 -4.07 -8.25 -0.42
C LEU A 34 -5.17 -9.29 -0.56
N THR A 35 -6.36 -9.02 -0.02
CA THR A 35 -7.52 -9.91 -0.14
C THR A 35 -7.94 -10.12 -1.60
N ARG A 36 -8.03 -9.04 -2.39
CA ARG A 36 -8.36 -9.12 -3.83
C ARG A 36 -7.35 -9.91 -4.65
N ARG A 37 -6.10 -9.99 -4.18
CA ARG A 37 -5.01 -10.74 -4.82
C ARG A 37 -4.73 -12.08 -4.13
N LYS A 38 -5.57 -12.51 -3.18
CA LYS A 38 -5.44 -13.76 -2.42
C LYS A 38 -4.10 -13.88 -1.67
N MET A 39 -3.59 -12.76 -1.16
CA MET A 39 -2.29 -12.64 -0.48
C MET A 39 -2.41 -12.47 1.04
N GLN A 40 -3.59 -12.68 1.63
CA GLN A 40 -3.81 -12.50 3.07
C GLN A 40 -2.93 -13.42 3.95
N ASP A 41 -2.57 -14.60 3.42
CA ASP A 41 -1.73 -15.59 4.09
C ASP A 41 -0.27 -15.58 3.59
N ALA A 42 0.10 -14.59 2.76
CA ALA A 42 1.45 -14.46 2.26
C ALA A 42 2.43 -14.22 3.43
N LYS A 43 3.58 -14.90 3.41
CA LYS A 43 4.60 -14.71 4.43
C LYS A 43 5.09 -13.27 4.40
N HIS A 44 5.03 -12.61 5.55
CA HIS A 44 5.63 -11.29 5.70
C HIS A 44 7.14 -11.40 5.46
N ILE A 45 7.65 -10.56 4.58
CA ILE A 45 9.08 -10.34 4.39
C ILE A 45 9.38 -8.90 4.80
N SER A 46 10.46 -8.69 5.54
CA SER A 46 11.01 -7.34 5.67
C SER A 46 11.48 -6.95 4.28
N SER A 47 10.67 -6.19 3.54
CA SER A 47 11.10 -5.60 2.29
C SER A 47 11.90 -4.36 2.67
N PRO A 48 13.25 -4.38 2.64
CA PRO A 48 13.97 -3.13 2.69
C PRO A 48 13.50 -2.34 1.47
N VAL A 49 12.90 -1.16 1.71
CA VAL A 49 12.88 -0.10 0.71
C VAL A 49 14.30 -0.05 0.17
N ALA A 50 14.46 -0.35 -1.13
CA ALA A 50 15.70 -0.80 -1.73
C ALA A 50 16.92 -0.03 -1.20
N SER A 51 17.60 -0.59 -0.21
CA SER A 51 18.89 -0.08 0.28
C SER A 51 19.95 -0.88 -0.47
N GLY A 52 20.11 -0.58 -1.76
CA GLY A 52 20.94 -1.38 -2.66
C GLY A 52 20.97 -0.86 -4.10
N ARG A 53 21.43 -1.71 -5.02
CA ARG A 53 21.71 -1.37 -6.42
C ARG A 53 20.47 -0.82 -7.13
N ARG A 54 20.61 0.32 -7.78
CA ARG A 54 19.58 0.92 -8.63
C ARG A 54 19.27 -0.03 -9.78
N LEU A 55 18.05 -0.53 -9.85
CA LEU A 55 17.58 -1.36 -10.95
C LEU A 55 17.60 -0.54 -12.25
N SER A 56 18.14 -1.15 -13.31
CA SER A 56 18.13 -0.65 -14.68
C SER A 56 16.94 -1.22 -15.44
N LEU A 57 16.48 -0.51 -16.47
CA LEU A 57 15.49 -1.03 -17.42
C LEU A 57 15.99 -2.30 -18.16
N HIS A 58 17.31 -2.50 -18.19
CA HIS A 58 17.97 -3.62 -18.85
C HIS A 58 18.29 -4.78 -17.89
N ASP A 59 17.88 -4.71 -16.62
CA ASP A 59 18.09 -5.77 -15.65
C ASP A 59 16.98 -6.84 -15.75
N GLY A 60 17.38 -8.11 -15.84
CA GLY A 60 16.46 -9.25 -15.81
C GLY A 60 15.82 -9.62 -17.14
N ALA A 61 15.08 -10.73 -17.15
CA ALA A 61 14.28 -11.14 -18.30
C ALA A 61 12.90 -10.47 -18.24
N PRO A 62 12.34 -9.99 -19.38
CA PRO A 62 10.98 -9.50 -19.43
C PRO A 62 9.98 -10.56 -18.95
N LEU A 63 8.92 -10.12 -18.26
CA LEU A 63 7.76 -10.98 -18.00
C LEU A 63 6.95 -11.15 -19.28
N ASP A 64 6.57 -12.38 -19.60
CA ASP A 64 5.70 -12.68 -20.74
C ASP A 64 4.34 -11.96 -20.64
N ASP A 65 3.76 -11.91 -19.43
CA ASP A 65 2.60 -11.07 -19.10
C ASP A 65 2.86 -10.26 -17.81
N PRO A 66 3.12 -8.95 -17.91
CA PRO A 66 3.34 -8.09 -16.74
C PRO A 66 2.04 -7.54 -16.13
N SER A 67 0.86 -7.92 -16.63
CA SER A 67 -0.42 -7.27 -16.26
C SER A 67 -0.73 -7.35 -14.77
N GLU A 68 -0.56 -8.53 -14.15
CA GLU A 68 -0.84 -8.71 -12.73
C GLU A 68 0.12 -7.89 -11.86
N TYR A 69 1.43 -7.97 -12.15
CA TYR A 69 2.46 -7.19 -11.44
C TYR A 69 2.17 -5.69 -11.53
N ARG A 70 1.93 -5.16 -12.73
CA ARG A 70 1.63 -3.74 -12.95
C ARG A 70 0.33 -3.32 -12.26
N SER A 71 -0.67 -4.20 -12.21
CA SER A 71 -1.93 -3.93 -11.53
C SER A 71 -1.76 -3.82 -10.01
N VAL A 72 -0.91 -4.66 -9.40
CA VAL A 72 -0.64 -4.59 -7.95
C VAL A 72 0.22 -3.38 -7.61
N VAL A 73 1.31 -3.15 -8.37
CA VAL A 73 2.21 -2.02 -8.15
C VAL A 73 1.51 -0.68 -8.38
N GLY A 74 0.68 -0.56 -9.43
CA GLY A 74 -0.06 0.67 -9.69
C GLY A 74 -1.24 0.91 -8.75
N ALA A 75 -1.63 -0.08 -7.94
CA ALA A 75 -2.62 0.10 -6.89
C ALA A 75 -2.01 0.66 -5.60
N LEU A 76 -0.70 0.53 -5.37
CA LEU A 76 -0.01 1.02 -4.17
C LEU A 76 0.38 2.50 -4.34
#